data_AF-A0A4Y2MYP5-F1
#
_entry.id   AF-A0A4Y2MYP5-F1
#
_cell.length_a   1.000
_cell.length_b   1.000
_cell.length_c   1.000
_cell.angle_alpha   90.00
_cell.angle_beta   90.00
_cell.angle_gamma   90.00
#
_symmetry.space_group_name_H-M   'P 1'
#
loop_
_entity.id
_entity.type
_entity.pdbx_description
1 polymer ?
#
loop_
_entity_poly.entity_id
_entity_poly.type
_entity_poly.pdbx_seq_one_letter_code
_entity_poly.pdbx_strand_id
1 'polypeptide(L)'
;MLQTYRDLVLKRKLNKLNKQINKLDQNIETDSFTNEITNVNATDGTVWKFVTPFKKKTKNISSLNGPAGIANTDLEKANFLAESLETQFTLNNVTNPDTEELVADSVMRFRTEANSVCKDFDPPLPSEVLDYIKSLRINKAQASME
;
A
#
# COMPACT_ATOMS: atom_id res chain seq x y z
N MET A 1 -51.85 -15.40 44.99
CA MET A 1 -51.00 -14.22 45.26
C MET A 1 -49.94 -14.61 46.28
N LEU A 2 -48.66 -14.68 45.88
CA LEU A 2 -47.56 -14.95 46.80
C LEU A 2 -47.09 -13.63 47.41
N GLN A 3 -47.53 -13.36 48.63
CA GLN A 3 -47.06 -12.22 49.41
C GLN A 3 -45.62 -12.53 49.84
N THR A 4 -44.64 -11.93 49.16
CA THR A 4 -43.23 -12.04 49.56
C THR A 4 -43.07 -11.30 50.89
N TYR A 5 -43.02 -12.03 52.00
CA TYR A 5 -42.71 -11.46 53.31
C TYR A 5 -41.28 -10.89 53.25
N ARG A 6 -41.16 -9.57 53.05
CA ARG A 6 -39.88 -8.87 53.08
C ARG A 6 -39.50 -8.64 54.54
N ASP A 7 -38.63 -9.48 55.07
CA ASP A 7 -37.97 -9.19 56.33
C ASP A 7 -37.07 -7.96 56.16
N LEU A 8 -37.50 -6.84 56.74
CA LEU A 8 -36.80 -5.56 56.71
C LEU A 8 -35.41 -5.65 57.36
N VAL A 9 -35.24 -6.54 58.35
CA VAL A 9 -33.96 -6.78 59.03
C VAL A 9 -32.98 -7.47 58.09
N LEU A 10 -33.42 -8.51 57.39
CA LEU A 10 -32.58 -9.20 56.38
C LEU A 10 -32.22 -8.27 55.23
N LYS A 11 -33.16 -7.47 54.72
CA LYS A 11 -32.89 -6.50 53.65
C LYS A 11 -31.86 -5.45 54.07
N ARG A 12 -31.93 -4.94 55.30
CA ARG A 12 -30.93 -4.00 55.84
C ARG A 12 -29.54 -4.63 55.94
N LYS A 13 -29.45 -5.88 56.42
CA LYS A 13 -28.19 -6.63 56.49
C LYS A 13 -27.59 -6.85 55.09
N LEU A 14 -28.40 -7.28 54.13
CA LEU A 14 -27.98 -7.46 52.74
C LEU A 14 -27.45 -6.16 52.14
N ASN A 15 -28.19 -5.05 52.27
CA ASN A 15 -27.75 -3.76 51.76
C ASN A 15 -26.45 -3.27 52.40
N LYS A 16 -26.26 -3.53 53.70
CA LYS A 16 -25.01 -3.19 54.41
C LYS A 16 -23.83 -4.00 53.87
N LEU A 17 -24.01 -5.31 53.67
CA LEU A 17 -22.99 -6.18 53.08
C LEU A 17 -22.66 -5.76 51.65
N ASN A 18 -23.68 -5.50 50.82
CA ASN A 18 -23.47 -5.09 49.44
C ASN A 18 -22.71 -3.75 49.34
N LYS A 19 -22.99 -2.81 50.25
CA LYS A 19 -22.20 -1.56 50.36
C LYS A 19 -20.75 -1.82 50.75
N GLN A 20 -20.48 -2.77 51.64
CA GLN A 20 -19.12 -3.13 52.03
C GLN A 20 -18.37 -3.80 50.88
N ILE A 21 -19.03 -4.71 50.15
CA ILE A 21 -18.48 -5.36 48.95
C ILE A 21 -18.12 -4.31 47.91
N ASN A 22 -19.06 -3.47 47.50
CA ASN A 22 -18.80 -2.43 46.51
C ASN A 22 -17.66 -1.49 46.94
N LYS A 23 -17.56 -1.16 48.24
CA LYS A 23 -16.46 -0.32 48.73
C LYS A 23 -15.11 -1.04 48.64
N LEU A 24 -15.07 -2.33 48.96
CA LEU A 24 -13.86 -3.15 48.83
C LEU A 24 -13.45 -3.29 47.37
N ASP A 25 -14.39 -3.56 46.47
CA ASP A 25 -14.13 -3.68 45.03
C ASP A 25 -13.54 -2.38 44.48
N GLN A 26 -14.13 -1.23 44.82
CA GLN A 26 -13.61 0.07 44.40
C GLN A 26 -12.21 0.35 44.93
N ASN A 27 -11.92 -0.03 46.17
CA ASN A 27 -10.57 0.10 46.72
C ASN A 27 -9.58 -0.79 45.97
N ILE A 28 -9.94 -2.06 45.69
CA ILE A 28 -9.10 -3.00 44.94
C ILE A 28 -8.81 -2.48 43.52
N GLU A 29 -9.82 -1.98 42.82
CA GLU A 29 -9.66 -1.38 41.48
C GLU A 29 -8.77 -0.13 41.52
N THR A 30 -8.94 0.72 42.53
CA THR A 30 -8.13 1.94 42.68
C THR A 30 -6.68 1.58 43.02
N ASP A 31 -6.46 0.63 43.92
CA ASP A 31 -5.13 0.19 44.33
C ASP A 31 -4.41 -0.54 43.18
N SER A 32 -5.10 -1.37 42.41
CA SER A 32 -4.49 -2.02 41.24
C SER A 32 -4.11 -0.99 40.17
N PHE A 33 -5.00 -0.04 39.87
CA PHE A 33 -4.75 1.00 38.87
C PHE A 33 -3.62 1.96 39.29
N THR A 34 -3.58 2.36 40.56
CA THR A 34 -2.49 3.20 41.07
C THR A 34 -1.15 2.48 41.01
N ASN A 35 -1.10 1.20 41.37
CA ASN A 35 0.09 0.37 41.23
C ASN A 35 0.52 0.19 39.77
N GLU A 36 -0.41 0.05 38.83
CA GLU A 36 -0.06 0.02 37.40
C GLU A 36 0.60 1.33 36.97
N ILE A 37 -0.01 2.48 37.30
CA ILE A 37 0.54 3.80 36.91
C ILE A 37 1.91 4.06 37.54
N THR A 38 2.11 3.73 38.81
CA THR A 38 3.39 4.00 39.49
C THR A 38 4.54 3.14 38.97
N ASN A 39 4.23 1.94 38.47
CA ASN A 39 5.22 1.02 37.90
C ASN A 39 5.47 1.23 36.39
N VAL A 40 4.73 2.13 35.74
CA VAL A 40 4.90 2.42 34.32
C VAL A 40 6.19 3.22 34.07
N ASN A 41 7.07 2.68 33.24
CA ASN A 41 8.36 3.28 32.88
C ASN A 41 8.46 3.56 31.37
N ALA A 42 9.19 4.61 31.00
CA ALA A 42 9.37 5.05 29.62
C ALA A 42 10.38 4.20 28.84
N THR A 43 11.30 3.52 29.51
CA THR A 43 12.44 2.84 28.88
C THR A 43 12.22 1.35 28.60
N ASP A 44 11.35 0.68 29.37
CA ASP A 44 11.10 -0.77 29.31
C ASP A 44 9.90 -1.16 28.42
N GLY A 45 9.25 -0.17 27.79
CA GLY A 45 8.07 -0.35 26.95
C GLY A 45 6.75 -0.53 27.72
N THR A 46 6.77 -0.44 29.05
CA THR A 46 5.56 -0.57 29.89
C THR A 46 4.59 0.59 29.67
N VAL A 47 5.09 1.81 29.45
CA VAL A 47 4.27 2.95 28.98
C VAL A 47 3.46 2.59 27.74
N TRP A 48 4.07 1.93 26.75
CA TRP A 48 3.38 1.61 25.50
C TRP A 48 2.23 0.62 25.71
N LYS A 49 2.45 -0.41 26.54
CA LYS A 49 1.39 -1.37 26.91
C LYS A 49 0.22 -0.69 27.62
N PHE A 50 0.51 0.22 28.55
CA PHE A 50 -0.50 0.97 29.29
C PHE A 50 -1.32 1.89 28.37
N VAL A 51 -0.68 2.62 27.44
CA VAL A 51 -1.39 3.57 26.56
C VAL A 51 -2.11 2.91 25.38
N THR A 52 -1.71 1.70 24.98
CA THR A 52 -2.23 1.02 23.79
C THR A 52 -3.76 0.88 23.78
N PRO A 53 -4.43 0.41 24.85
CA PRO A 53 -5.89 0.33 24.90
C PRO A 53 -6.58 1.68 24.69
N PHE A 54 -6.03 2.77 25.25
CA PHE A 54 -6.60 4.12 25.10
C PHE A 54 -6.42 4.70 23.69
N LYS A 55 -5.41 4.24 22.96
CA LYS A 55 -5.15 4.65 21.57
C LYS A 55 -5.93 3.84 20.54
N LYS A 56 -6.44 2.66 20.88
CA LYS A 56 -7.26 1.83 19.99
C LYS A 56 -8.61 2.51 19.72
N LYS A 57 -8.63 3.42 18.74
CA LYS A 57 -9.86 3.73 18.02
C LYS A 57 -10.12 2.56 17.08
N THR A 58 -10.81 1.52 17.56
CA THR A 58 -11.33 0.48 16.69
C THR A 58 -12.39 1.12 15.80
N LYS A 59 -11.96 1.67 14.66
CA LYS A 59 -12.89 1.98 13.58
C LYS A 59 -13.35 0.62 13.06
N ASN A 60 -14.63 0.33 13.25
CA ASN A 60 -15.23 -0.82 12.61
C ASN A 60 -15.10 -0.61 11.10
N ILE A 61 -14.26 -1.42 10.45
CA ILE A 61 -14.13 -1.39 8.99
C ILE A 61 -15.42 -2.00 8.47
N SER A 62 -16.22 -1.23 7.75
CA SER A 62 -17.45 -1.73 7.14
C SER A 62 -17.16 -2.95 6.27
N SER A 63 -18.10 -3.89 6.23
CA SER A 63 -18.01 -5.05 5.35
C SER A 63 -17.85 -4.61 3.90
N LEU A 64 -17.05 -5.36 3.15
CA LEU A 64 -16.86 -5.14 1.72
C LEU A 64 -18.13 -5.56 0.99
N ASN A 65 -18.89 -4.57 0.50
CA ASN A 65 -20.17 -4.80 -0.16
C ASN A 65 -20.00 -4.67 -1.67
N GLY A 66 -20.25 -5.75 -2.38
CA GLY A 66 -20.34 -5.77 -3.83
C GLY A 66 -21.75 -5.91 -4.37
N PRO A 67 -21.91 -5.96 -5.70
CA PRO A 67 -23.22 -6.09 -6.34
C PRO A 67 -23.95 -7.40 -5.96
N ALA A 68 -23.21 -8.46 -5.61
CA ALA A 68 -23.75 -9.72 -5.12
C ALA A 68 -24.00 -9.76 -3.59
N GLY A 69 -23.71 -8.67 -2.86
CA GLY A 69 -23.83 -8.59 -1.40
C GLY A 69 -22.48 -8.49 -0.68
N ILE A 70 -22.44 -8.91 0.59
CA ILE A 70 -21.23 -8.86 1.42
C ILE A 70 -20.23 -9.94 0.97
N ALA A 71 -19.00 -9.54 0.66
CA ALA A 71 -17.92 -10.48 0.37
C ALA A 71 -17.43 -11.17 1.66
N ASN A 72 -17.76 -12.45 1.80
CA ASN A 72 -17.44 -13.25 2.98
C ASN A 72 -16.15 -14.04 2.80
N THR A 73 -15.93 -14.61 1.60
CA THR A 73 -14.72 -15.38 1.29
C THR A 73 -13.59 -14.49 0.80
N ASP A 74 -12.34 -14.91 0.98
CA ASP A 74 -11.20 -14.11 0.54
C ASP A 74 -11.11 -14.02 -1.00
N LEU A 75 -11.61 -15.05 -1.70
CA LEU A 75 -11.76 -15.02 -3.15
C LEU A 75 -12.78 -13.96 -3.60
N GLU A 76 -13.95 -13.89 -2.96
CA GLU A 76 -14.95 -12.85 -3.23
C GLU A 76 -14.37 -11.45 -3.01
N LYS A 77 -13.60 -11.26 -1.92
CA LYS A 77 -12.96 -9.97 -1.63
C LYS A 77 -11.94 -9.58 -2.68
N ALA A 78 -11.11 -10.53 -3.12
CA ALA A 78 -10.09 -10.30 -4.13
C ALA A 78 -10.73 -9.89 -5.47
N ASN A 79 -11.76 -10.62 -5.90
CA ASN A 79 -12.50 -10.32 -7.13
C ASN A 79 -13.16 -8.94 -7.07
N PHE A 80 -13.83 -8.61 -5.95
CA PHE A 80 -14.48 -7.32 -5.80
C PHE A 80 -13.49 -6.15 -5.85
N LEU A 81 -12.33 -6.30 -5.20
CA LEU A 81 -11.28 -5.28 -5.28
C LEU A 81 -10.74 -5.15 -6.70
N ALA A 82 -10.55 -6.25 -7.42
CA ALA A 82 -10.10 -6.22 -8.81
C ALA A 82 -11.10 -5.47 -9.71
N GLU A 83 -12.39 -5.80 -9.66
CA GLU A 83 -13.45 -5.13 -10.42
C GLU A 83 -13.56 -3.64 -10.06
N SER A 84 -13.49 -3.32 -8.76
CA SER A 84 -13.55 -1.93 -8.29
C SER A 84 -12.35 -1.10 -8.75
N LEU A 85 -11.15 -1.68 -8.79
CA LEU A 85 -9.96 -0.99 -9.30
C LEU A 85 -10.02 -0.84 -10.82
N GLU A 86 -10.42 -1.88 -11.56
CA GLU A 86 -10.57 -1.82 -13.01
C GLU A 86 -11.49 -0.67 -13.45
N THR A 87 -12.62 -0.49 -12.76
CA THR A 87 -13.57 0.60 -13.04
C THR A 87 -13.06 1.99 -12.65
N GLN A 88 -12.16 2.09 -11.68
CA GLN A 88 -11.57 3.37 -11.24
C GLN A 88 -10.47 3.86 -12.18
N PHE A 89 -9.77 2.94 -12.84
CA PHE A 89 -8.74 3.28 -13.82
C PHE A 89 -9.33 3.34 -15.22
N THR A 90 -10.01 4.44 -15.53
CA THR A 90 -10.30 4.77 -16.93
C THR A 90 -9.03 5.28 -17.58
N LEU A 91 -8.66 4.72 -18.73
CA LEU A 91 -7.65 5.33 -19.58
C LEU A 91 -8.21 6.69 -20.01
N ASN A 92 -7.68 7.78 -19.45
CA ASN A 92 -8.03 9.10 -19.94
C ASN A 92 -7.69 9.10 -21.43
N ASN A 93 -8.67 9.40 -22.29
CA ASN A 93 -8.41 9.63 -23.69
C ASN A 93 -7.72 11.00 -23.81
N VAL A 94 -6.42 11.02 -23.52
CA VAL A 94 -5.54 12.20 -23.67
C VAL A 94 -5.11 12.40 -25.12
N THR A 95 -5.67 11.63 -26.07
CA THR A 95 -5.46 11.82 -27.50
C THR A 95 -5.85 13.23 -27.88
N ASN A 96 -4.83 14.02 -28.20
CA ASN A 96 -4.96 15.32 -28.82
C ASN A 96 -4.50 15.16 -30.28
N PRO A 97 -5.41 15.25 -31.26
CA PRO A 97 -5.08 15.04 -32.67
C PRO A 97 -3.94 15.97 -33.13
N ASP A 98 -3.89 17.20 -32.63
CA ASP A 98 -2.83 18.16 -32.97
C ASP A 98 -1.45 17.69 -32.48
N THR A 99 -1.40 17.05 -31.31
CA THR A 99 -0.14 16.54 -30.75
C THR A 99 0.30 15.26 -31.46
N GLU A 100 -0.65 14.38 -31.80
CA GLU A 100 -0.37 13.17 -32.56
C GLU A 100 0.13 13.49 -33.97
N GLU A 101 -0.47 14.48 -34.64
CA GLU A 101 0.00 14.97 -35.95
C GLU A 101 1.41 15.57 -35.86
N LEU A 102 1.68 16.44 -34.88
CA LEU A 102 3.01 17.02 -34.67
C LEU A 102 4.08 15.94 -34.42
N VAL A 103 3.76 14.91 -33.63
CA VAL A 103 4.69 13.81 -33.35
C VAL A 103 4.93 12.97 -34.61
N ALA A 104 3.86 12.64 -35.36
CA ALA A 104 3.97 11.89 -36.61
C ALA A 104 4.86 12.62 -37.63
N ASP A 105 4.64 13.93 -37.78
CA ASP A 105 5.43 14.80 -38.65
C ASP A 105 6.91 14.86 -38.23
N SER A 106 7.17 15.00 -36.93
CA SER A 106 8.52 15.03 -36.38
C SER A 106 9.27 13.72 -36.65
N VAL A 107 8.62 12.58 -36.42
CA VAL A 107 9.19 11.25 -36.68
C VAL A 107 9.45 11.06 -38.17
N MET A 108 8.53 11.50 -39.03
CA MET A 108 8.70 11.44 -40.48
C MET A 108 9.90 12.26 -40.95
N ARG A 109 10.04 13.50 -40.46
CA ARG A 109 11.19 14.36 -40.77
C ARG A 109 12.50 13.74 -40.30
N PHE A 110 12.58 13.27 -39.06
CA PHE A 110 13.77 12.62 -38.52
C PHE A 110 14.23 11.42 -39.38
N ARG A 111 13.29 10.56 -39.79
CA ARG A 111 13.59 9.41 -40.66
C ARG A 111 14.04 9.84 -42.05
N THR A 112 13.49 10.93 -42.59
CA THR A 112 13.81 11.40 -43.94
C THR A 112 15.15 12.13 -43.96
N GLU A 113 15.45 12.94 -42.94
CA GLU A 113 16.74 13.62 -42.76
C GLU A 113 17.87 12.63 -42.46
N ALA A 114 17.63 11.61 -41.63
CA ALA A 114 18.61 10.54 -41.40
C ALA A 114 19.00 9.80 -42.71
N ASN A 115 18.08 9.73 -43.68
CA ASN A 115 18.31 9.12 -44.99
C ASN A 115 18.83 10.11 -46.06
N SER A 116 18.88 11.42 -45.78
CA SER A 116 19.33 12.44 -46.75
C SER A 116 20.78 12.89 -46.54
N VAL A 117 21.35 12.72 -45.33
CA VAL A 117 22.70 13.20 -44.96
C VAL A 117 23.84 12.41 -45.64
N CYS A 118 23.57 11.27 -46.27
CA CYS A 118 24.59 10.47 -46.97
C CYS A 118 24.13 10.11 -48.39
N LYS A 119 24.04 11.12 -49.27
CA LYS A 119 23.82 10.91 -50.71
C LYS A 119 25.01 11.28 -51.60
N ASP A 120 26.05 11.90 -51.02
CA ASP A 120 27.18 12.43 -51.79
C ASP A 120 28.31 11.42 -52.04
N PHE A 121 28.18 10.19 -51.51
CA PHE A 121 29.12 9.12 -51.77
C PHE A 121 28.39 7.97 -52.44
N ASP A 122 28.79 7.66 -53.67
CA ASP A 122 28.45 6.37 -54.25
C ASP A 122 28.97 5.28 -53.30
N PRO A 123 28.11 4.32 -52.90
CA PRO A 123 28.57 3.20 -52.09
C PRO A 123 29.70 2.48 -52.84
N PRO A 124 30.80 2.11 -52.15
CA PRO A 124 31.96 1.54 -52.80
C PRO A 124 31.59 0.26 -53.55
N LEU A 125 32.17 0.07 -54.75
CA LEU A 125 31.90 -1.13 -55.52
C LEU A 125 32.42 -2.37 -54.76
N PRO A 126 31.76 -3.54 -54.88
CA PRO A 126 32.23 -4.77 -54.23
C PRO A 126 33.69 -5.12 -54.57
N SER A 127 34.14 -4.77 -55.79
CA SER A 127 35.52 -4.93 -56.23
C SER A 127 36.50 -4.02 -55.48
N GLU A 128 36.14 -2.75 -55.24
CA GLU A 128 36.97 -1.80 -54.49
C GLU A 128 37.14 -2.25 -53.04
N VAL A 129 36.07 -2.73 -52.41
CA VAL A 129 36.11 -3.28 -51.05
C VAL A 129 37.02 -4.51 -51.00
N LEU A 130 36.92 -5.41 -51.98
CA LEU A 130 37.77 -6.60 -52.05
C LEU A 130 39.25 -6.25 -52.27
N ASP A 131 39.56 -5.30 -53.14
CA ASP A 131 40.92 -4.88 -53.41
C ASP A 131 41.54 -4.13 -52.22
N TYR A 132 40.73 -3.34 -51.51
CA TYR A 132 41.14 -2.73 -50.25
C TYR A 132 41.43 -3.79 -49.18
N ILE A 133 40.54 -4.77 -48.99
CA ILE A 133 40.77 -5.88 -48.04
C ILE A 133 42.06 -6.64 -48.37
N LYS A 134 42.36 -6.90 -49.64
CA LYS A 134 43.62 -7.53 -50.07
C LYS A 134 44.84 -6.64 -49.82
N SER A 135 44.69 -5.32 -49.88
CA SER A 135 45.76 -4.35 -49.63
C SER A 135 46.09 -4.20 -48.13
N LEU A 136 45.19 -4.62 -47.24
CA LEU A 136 45.42 -4.60 -45.80
C LEU A 136 46.54 -5.59 -45.44
N ARG A 137 47.58 -5.08 -44.77
CA ARG A 137 48.63 -5.93 -44.19
C ARG A 137 48.05 -6.65 -42.97
N ILE A 138 47.67 -7.91 -43.14
CA ILE A 138 47.16 -8.82 -42.08
C ILE A 138 48.15 -8.94 -40.89
N ASN A 139 49.43 -8.60 -41.12
CA ASN A 139 50.50 -8.71 -40.13
C ASN A 139 50.75 -7.42 -39.32
N LYS A 140 49.96 -6.34 -39.51
CA LYS A 140 50.02 -5.20 -38.59
C LYS A 140 49.12 -5.49 -37.39
N ALA A 141 49.76 -5.76 -36.26
CA ALA A 141 49.16 -6.04 -34.97
C ALA A 141 48.08 -5.04 -34.57
N GLN A 142 47.07 -5.54 -33.84
CA GLN A 142 46.01 -4.77 -33.20
C GLN A 142 46.61 -3.60 -32.42
N ALA A 143 46.20 -2.37 -32.74
CA ALA A 143 46.40 -1.24 -31.85
C ALA A 143 45.39 -1.38 -30.71
N SER A 144 45.90 -1.60 -29.49
CA SER A 144 45.14 -1.56 -28.25
C SER A 144 44.33 -0.27 -28.14
N MET A 145 43.06 -0.37 -27.74
CA MET A 145 42.31 0.75 -27.19
C MET A 145 42.82 1.01 -25.77
N GLU A 146 43.29 2.23 -25.51
CA GLU A 146 43.10 2.90 -24.22
C GLU A 146 41.73 3.59 -24.22
#